data_AF-A0A3C1M487-F1
#
_entry.id   AF-A0A3C1M487-F1
#
_cell.length_a   1.000
_cell.length_b   1.000
_cell.length_c   1.000
_cell.angle_alpha   90.00
_cell.angle_beta   90.00
_cell.angle_gamma   90.00
#
_symmetry.space_group_name_H-M   'P 1'
#
loop_
_entity.id
_entity.type
_entity.pdbx_description
1 polymer ?
#
loop_
_entity_poly.entity_id
_entity_poly.type
_entity_poly.pdbx_seq_one_letter_code
_entity_poly.pdbx_strand_id
1 'polypeptide(L)'
;VFRQLTQEEVKHIADLMLAEVSKRMKEKNIILTVTERFKELLVREGYNPAYGARPLRRAIMRLLEDSMAEEILTGKVREGASVVVDVDDDGKVVCRDATPALDGTDGTLQLMPAS
;
A
#
# COMPACT_ATOMS: atom_id res chain seq x y z
N VAL A 1 -30.44 -18.95 -4.52
CA VAL A 1 -29.29 -19.20 -5.43
C VAL A 1 -28.36 -18.00 -5.30
N PHE A 2 -27.07 -18.19 -5.01
CA PHE A 2 -26.11 -17.09 -4.98
C PHE A 2 -25.71 -16.72 -6.42
N ARG A 3 -25.80 -15.43 -6.78
CA ARG A 3 -25.29 -14.93 -8.06
C ARG A 3 -23.80 -14.64 -7.97
N GLN A 4 -23.11 -14.76 -9.10
CA GLN A 4 -21.70 -14.39 -9.20
C GLN A 4 -21.55 -12.87 -9.05
N LEU A 5 -20.42 -12.46 -8.47
CA LEU A 5 -20.05 -11.05 -8.37
C LEU A 5 -19.62 -10.53 -9.74
N THR A 6 -20.05 -9.32 -10.06
CA THR A 6 -19.51 -8.57 -11.21
C THR A 6 -18.14 -8.00 -10.85
N GLN A 7 -17.37 -7.64 -11.87
CA GLN A 7 -16.08 -6.99 -11.67
C GLN A 7 -16.21 -5.64 -10.93
N GLU A 8 -17.28 -4.88 -11.18
CA GLU A 8 -17.58 -3.63 -10.48
C GLU A 8 -17.84 -3.85 -8.99
N GLU A 9 -18.58 -4.92 -8.64
CA GLU A 9 -18.79 -5.29 -7.24
C GLU A 9 -17.48 -5.68 -6.56
N VAL A 10 -16.59 -6.37 -7.28
CA VAL A 10 -15.25 -6.69 -6.76
C VAL A 10 -14.39 -5.43 -6.60
N LYS A 11 -14.53 -4.43 -7.48
CA LYS A 11 -13.88 -3.12 -7.31
C LYS A 11 -14.32 -2.44 -6.02
N HIS A 12 -15.63 -2.41 -5.73
CA HIS A 12 -16.13 -1.86 -4.47
C HIS A 12 -15.62 -2.62 -3.24
N ILE A 13 -15.54 -3.96 -3.31
CA ILE A 13 -14.96 -4.75 -2.22
C ILE A 13 -13.47 -4.41 -2.04
N ALA A 14 -12.73 -4.21 -3.14
CA ALA A 14 -11.34 -3.78 -3.08
C ALA A 14 -11.19 -2.43 -2.38
N ASP A 15 -12.02 -1.44 -2.70
CA ASP A 15 -12.00 -0.13 -2.04
C ASP A 15 -12.20 -0.26 -0.52
N LEU A 16 -13.14 -1.09 -0.06
CA LEU A 16 -13.38 -1.35 1.36
C LEU A 16 -12.17 -1.99 2.05
N MET A 17 -11.58 -3.02 1.43
CA MET A 17 -10.41 -3.70 1.99
C MET A 17 -9.17 -2.79 2.01
N LEU A 18 -9.00 -1.97 0.98
CA LEU A 18 -7.93 -0.97 0.91
C LEU A 18 -8.09 0.08 2.02
N ALA A 19 -9.32 0.53 2.28
CA ALA A 19 -9.60 1.45 3.39
C ALA A 19 -9.24 0.83 4.75
N GLU A 20 -9.45 -0.48 4.95
CA GLU A 20 -8.99 -1.18 6.16
C GLU A 20 -7.46 -1.18 6.29
N VAL A 21 -6.73 -1.42 5.20
CA VAL A 21 -5.25 -1.34 5.20
C VAL A 21 -4.80 0.09 5.50
N SER A 22 -5.36 1.09 4.82
CA SER A 22 -5.03 2.50 5.06
C SER A 22 -5.31 2.92 6.50
N LYS A 23 -6.38 2.42 7.12
CA LYS A 23 -6.66 2.64 8.54
C LYS A 23 -5.54 2.08 9.43
N ARG A 24 -5.12 0.84 9.20
CA ARG A 24 -3.99 0.23 9.95
C ARG A 24 -2.67 0.98 9.76
N MET A 25 -2.42 1.50 8.55
CA MET A 25 -1.22 2.32 8.29
C MET A 25 -1.29 3.66 9.03
N LYS A 26 -2.48 4.28 9.08
CA LYS A 26 -2.69 5.53 9.81
C LYS A 26 -2.47 5.38 11.32
N GLU A 27 -2.79 4.22 11.89
CA GLU A 27 -2.46 3.89 13.30
C GLU A 27 -0.94 3.87 13.55
N LYS A 28 -0.12 3.68 12.52
CA LYS A 28 1.35 3.80 12.54
C LYS A 28 1.83 5.17 12.04
N ASN A 29 0.95 6.17 12.02
CA ASN A 29 1.19 7.52 11.50
C ASN A 29 1.68 7.57 10.04
N ILE A 30 1.29 6.59 9.21
CA ILE A 30 1.59 6.55 7.78
C ILE A 30 0.31 6.83 6.99
N ILE A 31 0.33 7.84 6.12
CA ILE A 31 -0.78 8.15 5.23
C ILE A 31 -0.62 7.32 3.96
N LEU A 32 -1.51 6.36 3.73
CA LEU A 32 -1.49 5.52 2.55
C LEU A 32 -2.56 5.96 1.54
N THR A 33 -2.12 6.34 0.35
CA THR A 33 -2.96 6.61 -0.82
C THR A 33 -2.65 5.59 -1.91
N VAL A 34 -3.66 5.16 -2.66
CA VAL A 34 -3.51 4.25 -3.81
C VAL A 34 -4.08 4.90 -5.06
N THR A 35 -3.43 4.69 -6.20
CA THR A 35 -3.93 5.22 -7.49
C THR A 35 -5.01 4.33 -8.09
N GLU A 36 -5.79 4.87 -9.04
CA GLU A 36 -6.72 4.06 -9.83
C GLU A 36 -6.01 2.94 -10.58
N ARG A 37 -4.81 3.17 -11.12
CA ARG A 37 -4.01 2.15 -11.82
C ARG A 37 -3.69 0.95 -10.91
N PHE A 38 -3.33 1.23 -9.65
CA PHE A 38 -3.10 0.18 -8.67
C PHE A 38 -4.39 -0.58 -8.33
N LYS A 39 -5.52 0.13 -8.20
CA LYS A 39 -6.82 -0.52 -7.97
C LYS A 39 -7.25 -1.41 -9.14
N GLU A 40 -7.02 -0.97 -10.37
CA GLU A 40 -7.28 -1.78 -11.56
C GLU A 40 -6.44 -3.06 -11.58
N LEU A 41 -5.14 -2.96 -11.25
CA LEU A 41 -4.27 -4.13 -11.09
C LEU A 41 -4.81 -5.08 -10.01
N LEU A 42 -5.21 -4.55 -8.86
CA LEU A 42 -5.78 -5.35 -7.77
C LEU A 42 -7.05 -6.09 -8.17
N VAL A 43 -7.97 -5.43 -8.88
CA VAL A 43 -9.20 -6.07 -9.35
C VAL A 43 -8.87 -7.13 -10.40
N ARG A 44 -7.93 -6.86 -11.32
CA ARG A 44 -7.50 -7.83 -12.34
C ARG A 44 -6.93 -9.10 -11.72
N GLU A 45 -6.09 -8.97 -10.69
CA GLU A 45 -5.46 -10.10 -9.98
C GLU A 45 -6.40 -10.75 -8.94
N GLY A 46 -7.34 -9.97 -8.41
CA GLY A 46 -8.23 -10.33 -7.32
C GLY A 46 -9.61 -10.84 -7.74
N TYR A 47 -9.96 -10.72 -9.02
CA TYR A 47 -11.24 -11.16 -9.58
C TYR A 47 -11.10 -12.50 -10.30
N ASN A 48 -12.02 -13.41 -10.02
CA ASN A 48 -12.22 -14.60 -10.82
C ASN A 48 -13.73 -14.84 -11.02
N PRO A 49 -14.23 -15.06 -12.25
CA PRO A 49 -15.67 -15.26 -12.49
C PRO A 49 -16.28 -16.43 -11.69
N ALA A 50 -15.54 -17.52 -11.49
CA ALA A 50 -16.00 -18.69 -10.74
C ALA A 50 -15.90 -18.49 -9.22
N TYR A 51 -14.96 -17.68 -8.75
CA TYR A 51 -14.65 -17.54 -7.32
C TYR A 51 -14.94 -16.14 -6.73
N GLY A 52 -15.43 -15.20 -7.53
CA GLY A 52 -15.67 -13.81 -7.14
C GLY A 52 -14.39 -13.12 -6.63
N ALA A 53 -14.54 -12.37 -5.53
CA ALA A 53 -13.45 -11.64 -4.88
C ALA A 53 -12.56 -12.50 -3.95
N ARG A 54 -12.73 -13.84 -3.90
CA ARG A 54 -11.92 -14.70 -3.01
C ARG A 54 -10.41 -14.51 -3.20
N PRO A 55 -9.87 -14.36 -4.43
CA PRO A 55 -8.44 -14.11 -4.65
C PRO A 55 -7.98 -12.71 -4.16
N LEU A 56 -8.89 -11.74 -4.04
CA LEU A 56 -8.58 -10.34 -3.77
C LEU A 56 -7.78 -10.13 -2.48
N ARG A 57 -8.10 -10.86 -1.41
CA ARG A 57 -7.34 -10.77 -0.15
C ARG A 57 -5.87 -11.10 -0.35
N ARG A 58 -5.58 -12.15 -1.12
CA ARG A 58 -4.20 -12.57 -1.42
C ARG A 58 -3.51 -11.53 -2.31
N ALA A 59 -4.23 -10.95 -3.27
CA ALA A 59 -3.70 -9.89 -4.12
C ALA A 59 -3.30 -8.64 -3.30
N ILE A 60 -4.15 -8.21 -2.37
CA ILE A 60 -3.85 -7.06 -1.47
C ILE A 60 -2.63 -7.36 -0.61
N MET A 61 -2.56 -8.54 0.00
CA MET A 61 -1.40 -8.92 0.82
C MET A 61 -0.11 -8.85 0.00
N ARG A 62 -0.08 -9.50 -1.17
CA ARG A 62 1.11 -9.58 -2.02
C ARG A 62 1.53 -8.26 -2.67
N LEU A 63 0.56 -7.48 -3.13
CA LEU A 63 0.82 -6.29 -3.94
C LEU A 63 0.91 -5.02 -3.11
N LEU A 64 0.21 -4.95 -1.97
CA LEU A 64 0.20 -3.77 -1.12
C LEU A 64 0.99 -3.99 0.16
N GLU A 65 0.62 -5.00 0.95
CA GLU A 65 1.17 -5.17 2.29
C GLU A 65 2.66 -5.57 2.23
N ASP A 66 3.02 -6.51 1.35
CA ASP A 66 4.42 -6.93 1.16
C ASP A 66 5.29 -5.76 0.66
N SER A 67 4.81 -4.99 -0.34
CA SER A 67 5.54 -3.81 -0.86
C SER A 67 5.70 -2.73 0.19
N MET A 68 4.68 -2.44 0.99
CA MET A 68 4.79 -1.49 2.10
C MET A 68 5.72 -1.99 3.19
N ALA A 69 5.69 -3.28 3.51
CA ALA A 69 6.58 -3.88 4.50
C ALA A 69 8.05 -3.76 4.07
N GLU A 70 8.37 -4.05 2.80
CA GLU A 70 9.71 -3.88 2.25
C GLU A 70 10.21 -2.44 2.33
N GLU A 71 9.37 -1.47 1.97
CA GLU A 71 9.73 -0.05 2.00
C GLU A 71 9.93 0.48 3.43
N ILE A 72 9.19 -0.05 4.40
CA ILE A 72 9.40 0.22 5.83
C ILE A 72 10.71 -0.43 6.31
N LEU A 73 10.97 -1.69 5.96
CA LEU A 73 12.17 -2.43 6.37
C LEU A 73 13.45 -1.80 5.79
N THR A 74 13.40 -1.29 4.56
CA THR A 74 14.51 -0.56 3.93
C THR A 74 14.65 0.87 4.44
N GLY A 75 13.71 1.34 5.27
CA GLY A 75 13.74 2.66 5.88
C GLY A 75 13.42 3.81 4.93
N LYS A 76 12.86 3.52 3.75
CA LYS A 76 12.36 4.52 2.79
C LYS A 76 11.05 5.12 3.29
N VAL A 77 10.15 4.28 3.81
CA VAL A 77 8.92 4.73 4.47
C VAL A 77 9.15 4.76 5.98
N ARG A 78 8.89 5.92 6.59
CA ARG A 78 9.04 6.15 8.04
C ARG A 78 7.73 6.61 8.65
N GLU A 79 7.70 6.63 9.98
CA GLU A 79 6.62 7.24 10.73
C GLU A 79 6.41 8.71 10.30
N GLY A 80 5.17 9.12 10.10
CA GLY A 80 4.81 10.44 9.58
C GLY A 80 4.82 10.57 8.06
N ALA A 81 5.27 9.54 7.32
CA ALA A 81 5.31 9.59 5.86
C ALA A 81 3.92 9.54 5.21
N SER A 82 3.80 10.20 4.06
CA SER A 82 2.70 10.01 3.13
C SER A 82 3.19 9.20 1.94
N VAL A 83 2.54 8.09 1.63
CA VAL A 83 2.94 7.15 0.59
C VAL A 83 1.82 6.98 -0.42
N VAL A 84 2.17 7.07 -1.70
CA VAL A 84 1.31 6.78 -2.85
C VAL A 84 1.77 5.47 -3.46
N VAL A 85 0.90 4.47 -3.43
CA VAL A 85 1.14 3.20 -4.12
C VAL A 85 0.50 3.27 -5.50
N ASP A 86 1.32 3.03 -6.52
CA ASP A 86 0.95 3.13 -7.93
C ASP A 86 1.51 1.92 -8.71
N VAL A 87 1.21 1.90 -10.00
CA VAL A 87 1.77 0.96 -10.96
C VAL A 87 2.57 1.76 -11.97
N ASP A 88 3.81 1.34 -12.26
CA ASP A 88 4.64 1.93 -13.29
C ASP A 88 4.22 1.47 -14.70
N ASP A 89 4.92 1.97 -15.73
CA ASP A 89 4.59 1.66 -17.12
C ASP A 89 4.90 0.21 -17.50
N ASP A 90 5.74 -0.49 -16.71
CA ASP A 90 6.04 -1.92 -16.84
C ASP A 90 5.02 -2.80 -16.10
N GLY A 91 4.02 -2.21 -15.43
CA GLY A 91 3.00 -2.94 -14.68
C GLY A 91 3.45 -3.40 -13.30
N LYS A 92 4.56 -2.86 -12.77
CA LYS A 92 5.09 -3.19 -11.43
C LYS A 92 4.56 -2.23 -10.39
N VAL A 93 4.35 -2.74 -9.18
CA VAL A 93 3.95 -1.92 -8.04
C VAL A 93 5.12 -1.07 -7.59
N VAL A 94 4.86 0.22 -7.39
CA VAL A 94 5.83 1.18 -6.89
C VAL A 94 5.21 1.99 -5.75
N CYS A 95 5.99 2.20 -4.69
CA CYS A 95 5.64 3.09 -3.59
C CYS A 95 6.41 4.41 -3.78
N ARG A 96 5.70 5.54 -3.76
CA ARG A 96 6.30 6.87 -3.87
C ARG A 96 5.99 7.66 -2.62
N ASP A 97 6.96 8.37 -2.08
CA ASP A 97 6.68 9.37 -1.06
C ASP A 97 5.89 10.54 -1.66
N ALA A 98 4.78 10.88 -1.01
CA ALA A 98 3.99 12.09 -1.23
C ALA A 98 4.37 13.22 -0.27
N THR A 99 5.42 13.05 0.54
CA THR A 99 5.90 14.09 1.45
C THR A 99 6.75 15.11 0.68
N PRO A 100 6.43 16.41 0.67
CA PRO A 100 7.43 17.42 0.35
C PRO A 100 8.46 17.41 1.47
N ALA A 101 9.74 17.29 1.11
CA ALA A 101 10.87 17.29 2.04
C ALA A 101 10.66 18.30 3.19
N LEU A 102 10.41 17.79 4.38
CA LEU A 102 10.65 18.55 5.60
C LEU A 102 12.08 18.20 6.01
N ASP A 103 13.02 18.95 5.44
CA ASP A 103 14.33 19.16 6.05
C ASP A 103 14.12 19.62 7.50
N GLY A 104 14.81 18.97 8.44
CA GLY A 104 14.70 19.29 9.85
C GLY A 104 15.44 18.29 10.72
N THR A 105 16.76 18.33 10.62
CA THR A 105 17.74 18.03 11.69
C THR A 105 17.20 17.38 12.96
N ASP A 106 17.53 16.11 13.21
CA ASP A 106 18.12 15.73 14.50
C ASP A 106 18.80 14.36 14.46
N GLY A 107 19.97 14.25 15.10
CA GLY A 107 20.63 12.97 15.33
C GLY A 107 22.11 12.84 14.99
N THR A 108 22.87 13.95 14.88
CA THR A 108 24.34 13.85 15.03
C THR A 108 24.65 13.58 16.49
N LEU A 109 24.61 12.31 16.91
CA LEU A 109 25.37 11.84 18.07
C LEU A 109 26.71 11.30 17.57
N GLN A 110 27.55 12.24 17.17
CA GLN A 110 28.99 12.04 17.05
C GLN A 110 29.54 11.70 18.44
N LEU A 111 29.88 10.42 18.61
CA LEU A 111 31.04 9.91 19.33
C LEU A 111 31.88 10.96 20.08
N MET A 112 31.94 10.84 21.41
CA MET A 112 33.13 11.20 22.18
C MET A 112 33.55 10.00 23.04
N PRO A 113 34.80 9.53 22.95
CA PRO A 113 35.35 8.57 23.90
C PRO A 113 35.79 9.27 25.20
N ALA A 114 35.94 8.46 26.23
CA ALA A 114 36.27 8.77 27.60
C ALA A 114 37.51 9.67 27.82
N SER A 115 37.43 10.53 28.83
CA SER A 115 38.47 10.77 29.85
C SER A 115 37.83 11.44 31.06
#